data_AF-A0A369NXG3-F1
#
_entry.id   AF-A0A369NXG3-F1
#
_cell.length_a   1.000
_cell.length_b   1.000
_cell.length_c   1.000
_cell.angle_alpha   90.00
_cell.angle_beta   90.00
_cell.angle_gamma   90.00
#
_symmetry.space_group_name_H-M   'P 1'
#
loop_
_entity.id
_entity.type
_entity.pdbx_description
1 polymer ?
#
loop_
_entity_poly.entity_id
_entity_poly.type
_entity_poly.pdbx_seq_one_letter_code
_entity_poly.pdbx_strand_id
1 'polypeptide(L)'
;MAEVANKFNLDSTYFVAFEMAHEALRRGLEQASDLNITQYRILTKLMQASAPVSQGELGKILGMKPNVVTQAVDALVAHGYATREAGTTDGRTRFLAVTDDGAEHVAAVNQSLVESLYATFPTQDPTYRTILEAAVAAAAHIEPPLHAGRAQRFPATRSLVSIELIRAETERTLRDATGASLNECRIVQRLGETDHPERVGTLAEQLMMSPVNAARAVDRLVGRGWAKRLKSPHDKKAVYVALTDEGVYQGFLISATVNELAATKLWVRLTPEQRDAIERVGHVVVADLNAQRQAKEQAAYDLLREI
;
A
#
# COMPACT_ATOMS: atom_id res chain seq x y z
N MET A 1 15.44 24.38 20.00
CA MET A 1 15.31 23.92 18.60
C MET A 1 14.85 22.46 18.56
N ALA A 2 13.65 22.16 19.07
CA ALA A 2 13.16 20.78 19.21
C ALA A 2 11.68 20.66 18.83
N GLU A 3 11.26 21.35 17.75
CA GLU A 3 9.83 21.50 17.41
C GLU A 3 9.50 21.21 15.94
N VAL A 4 10.40 20.50 15.21
CA VAL A 4 10.17 20.10 13.80
C VAL A 4 10.12 18.57 13.65
N ALA A 5 10.23 17.82 14.74
CA ALA A 5 10.41 16.38 14.72
C ALA A 5 9.11 15.59 14.98
N ASN A 6 7.98 15.88 14.31
CA ASN A 6 6.91 14.89 14.05
C ASN A 6 5.74 15.41 13.17
N LYS A 7 5.99 16.08 12.04
CA LYS A 7 4.85 16.55 11.21
C LYS A 7 4.06 15.39 10.57
N PHE A 8 4.64 14.20 10.43
CA PHE A 8 4.05 13.08 9.67
C PHE A 8 3.86 11.86 10.57
N ASN A 9 2.67 11.70 11.14
CA ASN A 9 2.28 10.48 11.86
C ASN A 9 1.53 9.55 10.90
N LEU A 10 1.99 8.31 10.75
CA LEU A 10 1.30 7.28 9.96
C LEU A 10 0.17 6.65 10.78
N ASP A 11 -0.95 7.38 10.85
CA ASP A 11 -2.17 6.98 11.53
C ASP A 11 -2.99 5.96 10.73
N SER A 12 -4.12 5.54 11.29
CA SER A 12 -5.02 4.57 10.65
C SER A 12 -5.60 5.09 9.32
N THR A 13 -5.83 6.41 9.20
CA THR A 13 -6.33 7.05 7.97
C THR A 13 -5.34 6.90 6.82
N TYR A 14 -4.05 7.11 7.10
CA TYR A 14 -2.98 6.89 6.13
C TYR A 14 -2.97 5.45 5.62
N PHE A 15 -3.06 4.47 6.53
CA PHE A 15 -3.10 3.07 6.12
C PHE A 15 -4.33 2.71 5.28
N VAL A 16 -5.48 3.33 5.56
CA VAL A 16 -6.67 3.16 4.72
C VAL A 16 -6.43 3.71 3.32
N ALA A 17 -5.90 4.92 3.19
CA ALA A 17 -5.55 5.50 1.88
C ALA A 17 -4.54 4.65 1.11
N PHE A 18 -3.53 4.15 1.82
CA PHE A 18 -2.48 3.31 1.25
C PHE A 18 -3.02 1.97 0.76
N GLU A 19 -3.86 1.28 1.54
CA GLU A 19 -4.49 0.02 1.11
C GLU A 19 -5.51 0.25 -0.02
N MET A 20 -6.26 1.36 -0.01
CA MET A 20 -7.13 1.73 -1.13
C MET A 20 -6.34 1.89 -2.44
N ALA A 21 -5.21 2.61 -2.39
CA ALA A 21 -4.33 2.79 -3.54
C ALA A 21 -3.70 1.47 -3.99
N HIS A 22 -3.24 0.65 -3.04
CA HIS A 22 -2.66 -0.67 -3.32
C HIS A 22 -3.65 -1.58 -4.03
N GLU A 23 -4.86 -1.72 -3.49
CA GLU A 23 -5.92 -2.55 -4.06
C GLU A 23 -6.39 -2.02 -5.42
N ALA A 24 -6.47 -0.70 -5.61
CA ALA A 24 -6.78 -0.12 -6.92
C ALA A 24 -5.71 -0.46 -7.96
N LEU A 25 -4.44 -0.25 -7.63
CA LEU A 25 -3.33 -0.56 -8.53
C LEU A 25 -3.24 -2.07 -8.81
N ARG A 26 -3.42 -2.91 -7.79
CA ARG A 26 -3.45 -4.37 -7.97
C ARG A 26 -4.56 -4.79 -8.93
N ARG A 27 -5.79 -4.27 -8.75
CA ARG A 27 -6.90 -4.54 -9.67
C ARG A 27 -6.60 -4.09 -11.10
N GLY A 28 -5.97 -2.92 -11.28
CA GLY A 28 -5.60 -2.43 -12.60
C GLY A 28 -4.57 -3.33 -13.29
N LEU A 29 -3.61 -3.87 -12.54
CA LEU A 29 -2.69 -4.88 -13.08
C LEU A 29 -3.44 -6.15 -13.49
N GLU A 30 -4.29 -6.69 -12.61
CA GLU A 30 -5.06 -7.93 -12.85
C GLU A 30 -6.04 -7.79 -14.04
N GLN A 31 -6.54 -6.59 -14.33
CA GLN A 31 -7.43 -6.33 -15.46
C GLN A 31 -6.72 -6.29 -16.81
N ALA A 32 -5.44 -5.90 -16.83
CA ALA A 32 -4.68 -5.67 -18.06
C ALA A 32 -3.54 -6.67 -18.28
N SER A 33 -3.27 -7.56 -17.34
CA SER A 33 -2.14 -8.49 -17.42
C SER A 33 -2.30 -9.73 -16.55
N ASP A 34 -1.82 -10.85 -17.06
CA ASP A 34 -1.64 -12.10 -16.30
C ASP A 34 -0.35 -12.11 -15.46
N LEU A 35 0.46 -11.04 -15.51
CA LEU A 35 1.69 -10.93 -14.73
C LEU A 35 1.37 -10.62 -13.27
N ASN A 36 2.04 -11.31 -12.35
CA ASN A 36 2.05 -10.89 -10.96
C ASN A 36 2.93 -9.66 -10.74
N ILE A 37 2.78 -8.99 -9.58
CA ILE A 37 3.51 -7.75 -9.27
C ILE A 37 5.03 -7.94 -9.34
N THR A 38 5.57 -9.11 -9.00
CA THR A 38 7.01 -9.39 -9.07
C THR A 38 7.51 -9.46 -10.51
N GLN A 39 6.79 -10.16 -11.39
CA GLN A 39 7.10 -10.22 -12.82
C GLN A 39 6.97 -8.84 -13.46
N TYR A 40 5.89 -8.12 -13.14
CA TYR A 40 5.66 -6.77 -13.64
C TYR A 40 6.74 -5.79 -13.15
N ARG A 41 7.19 -5.89 -11.89
CA ARG A 41 8.33 -5.13 -11.36
C ARG A 41 9.61 -5.35 -12.17
N ILE A 42 9.91 -6.58 -12.57
CA ILE A 42 11.09 -6.88 -13.40
C ILE A 42 10.95 -6.25 -14.79
N LEU A 43 9.80 -6.42 -15.46
CA LEU A 43 9.55 -5.85 -16.79
C LEU A 43 9.71 -4.33 -16.78
N THR A 44 9.11 -3.67 -15.79
CA THR A 44 9.13 -2.22 -15.65
C THR A 44 10.52 -1.70 -15.27
N LYS A 45 11.34 -2.50 -14.56
CA LYS A 45 12.75 -2.19 -14.32
C LYS A 45 13.57 -2.30 -15.60
N LEU A 46 13.36 -3.32 -16.42
CA LEU A 46 14.02 -3.46 -17.72
C LEU A 46 13.71 -2.30 -18.67
N MET A 47 12.44 -1.85 -18.70
CA MET A 47 12.03 -0.67 -19.48
C MET A 47 12.74 0.63 -19.04
N GLN A 48 13.20 0.72 -17.78
CA GLN A 48 13.97 1.85 -17.28
C GLN A 48 15.45 1.79 -17.68
N ALA A 49 15.95 0.64 -18.12
CA ALA A 49 17.35 0.49 -18.48
C ALA A 49 17.66 1.24 -19.78
N SER A 50 18.86 1.82 -19.88
CA SER A 50 19.36 2.44 -21.12
C SER A 50 20.00 1.43 -22.08
N ALA A 51 20.37 0.26 -21.58
CA ALA A 51 21.02 -0.84 -22.29
C ALA A 51 20.62 -2.19 -21.66
N PRO A 52 20.89 -3.33 -22.32
CA PRO A 52 20.63 -4.65 -21.74
C PRO A 52 21.30 -4.81 -20.37
N VAL A 53 20.58 -5.38 -19.40
CA VAL A 53 21.02 -5.52 -18.00
C VAL A 53 21.38 -6.96 -17.73
N SER A 54 22.48 -7.22 -17.02
CA SER A 54 22.79 -8.60 -16.64
C SER A 54 21.75 -9.14 -15.65
N GLN A 55 21.30 -10.37 -15.83
CA GLN A 55 20.28 -10.99 -14.96
C GLN A 55 20.74 -11.06 -13.49
N GLY A 56 22.04 -11.32 -13.27
CA GLY A 56 22.62 -11.37 -11.92
C GLY A 56 22.66 -9.99 -11.24
N GLU A 57 23.00 -8.94 -12.00
CA GLU A 57 22.97 -7.56 -11.51
C GLU A 57 21.56 -7.08 -11.24
N LEU A 58 20.61 -7.39 -12.14
CA LEU A 58 19.20 -7.08 -11.93
C LEU A 58 18.67 -7.68 -10.64
N GLY A 59 19.03 -8.93 -10.33
CA GLY A 59 18.68 -9.57 -9.06
C GLY A 59 19.25 -8.83 -7.84
N LYS A 60 20.51 -8.38 -7.91
CA LYS A 60 21.13 -7.58 -6.84
C LYS A 60 20.43 -6.23 -6.67
N ILE A 61 20.13 -5.54 -7.76
CA ILE A 61 19.44 -4.23 -7.75
C ILE A 61 18.04 -4.35 -7.14
N LEU A 62 17.30 -5.40 -7.48
CA LEU A 62 15.94 -5.61 -7.01
C LEU A 62 15.85 -6.26 -5.62
N GLY A 63 16.98 -6.70 -5.06
CA GLY A 63 17.03 -7.46 -3.80
C GLY A 63 16.36 -8.84 -3.91
N MET A 64 16.34 -9.44 -5.09
CA MET A 64 15.65 -10.69 -5.36
C MET A 64 16.60 -11.89 -5.36
N LYS A 65 16.10 -13.03 -4.87
CA LYS A 65 16.84 -14.30 -4.96
C LYS A 65 17.02 -14.72 -6.43
N PRO A 66 18.16 -15.32 -6.82
CA PRO A 66 18.43 -15.67 -8.23
C PRO A 66 17.36 -16.55 -8.89
N ASN A 67 16.78 -17.49 -8.13
CA ASN A 67 15.72 -18.36 -8.63
C ASN A 67 14.41 -17.59 -8.93
N VAL A 68 14.06 -16.61 -8.11
CA VAL A 68 12.89 -15.74 -8.31
C VAL A 68 13.06 -14.91 -9.59
N VAL A 69 14.24 -14.32 -9.78
CA VAL A 69 14.55 -13.57 -11.01
C VAL A 69 14.45 -14.47 -12.23
N THR A 70 15.01 -15.69 -12.15
CA THR A 70 14.99 -16.64 -13.28
C THR A 70 13.57 -17.01 -13.68
N GLN A 71 12.73 -17.40 -12.72
CA GLN A 71 11.33 -17.78 -12.98
C GLN A 71 10.51 -16.61 -13.55
N ALA A 72 10.71 -15.40 -13.02
CA ALA A 72 10.01 -14.24 -13.54
C ALA A 72 10.48 -13.87 -14.95
N VAL A 73 11.78 -13.93 -15.23
CA VAL A 73 12.34 -13.70 -16.57
C VAL A 73 11.85 -14.75 -17.57
N ASP A 74 11.81 -16.03 -17.19
CA ASP A 74 11.30 -17.09 -18.05
C ASP A 74 9.83 -16.81 -18.46
N ALA A 75 9.01 -16.34 -17.52
CA ALA A 75 7.64 -15.91 -17.82
C ALA A 75 7.61 -14.71 -18.77
N LEU A 76 8.42 -13.68 -18.55
CA LEU A 76 8.46 -12.50 -19.43
C LEU A 76 8.93 -12.85 -20.85
N VAL A 77 9.91 -13.74 -21.00
CA VAL A 77 10.37 -14.23 -22.30
C VAL A 77 9.28 -15.06 -22.99
N ALA A 78 8.57 -15.92 -22.24
CA ALA A 78 7.48 -16.71 -22.79
C ALA A 78 6.31 -15.86 -23.32
N HIS A 79 6.06 -14.70 -22.71
CA HIS A 79 5.08 -13.71 -23.19
C HIS A 79 5.63 -12.81 -24.31
N GLY A 80 6.92 -12.89 -24.64
CA GLY A 80 7.55 -12.01 -25.62
C GLY A 80 7.85 -10.59 -25.10
N TYR A 81 7.72 -10.33 -23.80
CA TYR A 81 7.93 -8.98 -23.22
C TYR A 81 9.40 -8.64 -22.92
N ALA A 82 10.27 -9.65 -22.90
CA ALA A 82 11.70 -9.45 -22.68
C ALA A 82 12.52 -10.44 -23.51
N THR A 83 13.72 -10.03 -23.91
CA THR A 83 14.72 -10.93 -24.49
C THR A 83 15.72 -11.39 -23.43
N ARG A 84 16.34 -12.54 -23.66
CA ARG A 84 17.43 -13.07 -22.86
C ARG A 84 18.54 -13.60 -23.76
N GLU A 85 19.65 -12.88 -23.84
CA GLU A 85 20.78 -13.19 -24.72
C GLU A 85 22.04 -13.54 -23.93
N ALA A 86 22.92 -14.35 -24.53
CA ALA A 86 24.22 -14.66 -23.95
C ALA A 86 25.18 -13.47 -24.11
N GLY A 87 26.01 -13.22 -23.09
CA GLY A 87 27.05 -12.19 -23.18
C GLY A 87 28.09 -12.51 -24.26
N THR A 88 28.56 -11.47 -24.96
CA THR A 88 29.56 -11.59 -26.03
C THR A 88 30.96 -11.92 -25.52
N THR A 89 31.28 -11.53 -24.28
CA THR A 89 32.58 -11.79 -23.63
C THR A 89 32.57 -13.04 -22.75
N ASP A 90 31.45 -13.31 -22.07
CA ASP A 90 31.23 -14.49 -21.25
C ASP A 90 29.84 -15.08 -21.54
N GLY A 91 29.84 -16.21 -22.25
CA GLY A 91 28.62 -16.92 -22.62
C GLY A 91 27.85 -17.53 -21.45
N ARG A 92 28.33 -17.42 -20.20
CA ARG A 92 27.58 -17.79 -18.99
C ARG A 92 26.71 -16.65 -18.48
N THR A 93 27.08 -15.40 -18.76
CA THR A 93 26.28 -14.25 -18.39
C THR A 93 25.08 -14.14 -19.34
N ARG A 94 23.91 -13.78 -18.78
CA ARG A 94 22.67 -13.54 -19.53
C ARG A 94 22.28 -12.07 -19.39
N PHE A 95 22.07 -11.42 -20.53
CA PHE A 95 21.62 -10.04 -20.61
C PHE A 95 20.14 -9.98 -21.00
N LEU A 96 19.42 -9.09 -20.33
CA LEU A 96 17.99 -8.92 -20.44
C LEU A 96 17.70 -7.55 -21.04
N ALA A 97 16.80 -7.50 -22.01
CA ALA A 97 16.26 -6.26 -22.54
C ALA A 97 14.74 -6.36 -22.64
N VAL A 98 14.05 -5.22 -22.51
CA VAL A 98 12.62 -5.14 -22.82
C VAL A 98 12.45 -5.22 -24.34
N THR A 99 11.38 -5.87 -24.81
CA THR A 99 10.96 -5.83 -26.23
C THR A 99 10.04 -4.65 -26.48
N ASP A 100 9.72 -4.38 -27.75
CA ASP A 100 8.69 -3.40 -28.11
C ASP A 100 7.32 -3.81 -27.54
N ASP A 101 6.93 -5.09 -27.70
CA ASP A 101 5.71 -5.66 -27.10
C ASP A 101 5.69 -5.49 -25.57
N GLY A 102 6.82 -5.67 -24.89
CA GLY A 102 6.95 -5.45 -23.45
C GLY A 102 6.76 -3.99 -23.06
N ALA A 103 7.26 -3.05 -23.87
CA ALA A 103 7.07 -1.62 -23.64
C ALA A 103 5.62 -1.18 -23.88
N GLU A 104 4.98 -1.69 -24.94
CA GLU A 104 3.56 -1.47 -25.22
C GLU A 104 2.68 -2.05 -24.11
N HIS A 105 3.01 -3.26 -23.63
CA HIS A 105 2.30 -3.89 -22.51
C HIS A 105 2.36 -3.05 -21.24
N VAL A 106 3.53 -2.51 -20.88
CA VAL A 106 3.65 -1.62 -19.70
C VAL A 106 2.83 -0.35 -19.88
N ALA A 107 2.74 0.20 -21.10
CA ALA A 107 1.90 1.36 -21.38
C ALA A 107 0.41 1.06 -21.18
N ALA A 108 -0.05 -0.09 -21.70
CA ALA A 108 -1.44 -0.56 -21.55
C ALA A 108 -1.80 -0.82 -20.09
N VAL A 109 -0.92 -1.52 -19.34
CA VAL A 109 -1.12 -1.73 -17.91
C VAL A 109 -1.14 -0.40 -17.16
N ASN A 110 -0.22 0.53 -17.43
CA ASN A 110 -0.23 1.85 -16.78
C ASN A 110 -1.56 2.59 -16.98
N GLN A 111 -2.15 2.50 -18.17
CA GLN A 111 -3.47 3.07 -18.43
C GLN A 111 -4.55 2.45 -17.53
N SER A 112 -4.59 1.11 -17.43
CA SER A 112 -5.53 0.42 -16.54
C SER A 112 -5.29 0.73 -15.05
N LEU A 113 -4.04 0.90 -14.63
CA LEU A 113 -3.70 1.33 -13.26
C LEU A 113 -4.30 2.71 -12.94
N VAL A 114 -4.17 3.67 -13.87
CA VAL A 114 -4.73 5.03 -13.73
C VAL A 114 -6.26 4.98 -13.69
N GLU A 115 -6.89 4.20 -14.58
CA GLU A 115 -8.34 4.04 -14.63
C GLU A 115 -8.89 3.41 -13.33
N SER A 116 -8.22 2.37 -12.81
CA SER A 116 -8.61 1.74 -11.55
C SER A 116 -8.45 2.68 -10.34
N LEU A 117 -7.42 3.51 -10.33
CA LEU A 117 -7.25 4.57 -9.33
C LEU A 117 -8.39 5.59 -9.41
N TYR A 118 -8.72 6.10 -10.61
CA TYR A 118 -9.80 7.06 -10.80
C TYR A 118 -11.19 6.49 -10.50
N ALA A 119 -11.39 5.19 -10.67
CA ALA A 119 -12.63 4.52 -10.27
C ALA A 119 -12.74 4.34 -8.74
N THR A 120 -11.61 4.29 -8.03
CA THR A 120 -11.57 4.04 -6.58
C THR A 120 -11.64 5.33 -5.76
N PHE A 121 -10.99 6.39 -6.24
CA PHE A 121 -10.96 7.69 -5.58
C PHE A 121 -11.96 8.66 -6.24
N PRO A 122 -12.51 9.65 -5.50
CA PRO A 122 -13.50 10.60 -6.00
C PRO A 122 -12.90 11.65 -6.96
N THR A 123 -12.27 11.22 -8.04
CA THR A 123 -11.50 12.09 -8.96
C THR A 123 -12.38 12.92 -9.88
N GLN A 124 -13.70 12.86 -9.76
CA GLN A 124 -14.59 13.84 -10.39
C GLN A 124 -14.44 15.22 -9.75
N ASP A 125 -13.99 15.28 -8.49
CA ASP A 125 -13.47 16.51 -7.89
C ASP A 125 -12.05 16.77 -8.44
N PRO A 126 -11.81 17.91 -9.13
CA PRO A 126 -10.49 18.25 -9.66
C PRO A 126 -9.40 18.37 -8.59
N THR A 127 -9.76 18.76 -7.37
CA THR A 127 -8.84 18.89 -6.22
C THR A 127 -8.37 17.52 -5.77
N TYR A 128 -9.29 16.58 -5.58
CA TYR A 128 -8.95 15.21 -5.19
C TYR A 128 -8.15 14.49 -6.28
N ARG A 129 -8.50 14.73 -7.56
CA ARG A 129 -7.72 14.23 -8.70
C ARG A 129 -6.27 14.75 -8.66
N THR A 130 -6.09 16.05 -8.46
CA THR A 130 -4.75 16.68 -8.41
C THR A 130 -3.93 16.11 -7.26
N ILE A 131 -4.54 15.93 -6.07
CA ILE A 131 -3.88 15.32 -4.91
C ILE A 131 -3.45 13.89 -5.23
N LEU A 132 -4.35 13.08 -5.80
CA LEU A 132 -4.06 11.69 -6.14
C LEU A 132 -2.94 11.57 -7.17
N GLU A 133 -2.98 12.36 -8.24
CA GLU A 133 -1.94 12.34 -9.29
C GLU A 133 -0.57 12.76 -8.75
N ALA A 134 -0.53 13.79 -7.90
CA ALA A 134 0.69 14.21 -7.23
C ALA A 134 1.23 13.12 -6.29
N ALA A 135 0.37 12.43 -5.54
CA ALA A 135 0.76 11.32 -4.67
C ALA A 135 1.26 10.11 -5.48
N VAL A 136 0.62 9.80 -6.61
CA VAL A 136 1.07 8.75 -7.52
C VAL A 136 2.43 9.13 -8.11
N ALA A 137 2.64 10.36 -8.57
CA ALA A 137 3.94 10.82 -9.04
C ALA A 137 5.01 10.75 -7.94
N ALA A 138 4.69 11.17 -6.71
CA ALA A 138 5.58 11.08 -5.56
C ALA A 138 5.96 9.62 -5.24
N ALA A 139 4.98 8.72 -5.19
CA ALA A 139 5.22 7.31 -4.91
C ALA A 139 6.13 6.63 -5.95
N ALA A 140 6.09 7.10 -7.21
CA ALA A 140 6.97 6.60 -8.26
C ALA A 140 8.46 6.89 -8.02
N HIS A 141 8.81 7.80 -7.10
CA HIS A 141 10.20 8.14 -6.74
C HIS A 141 10.79 7.28 -5.61
N ILE A 142 9.95 6.50 -4.90
CA ILE A 142 10.38 5.72 -3.74
C ILE A 142 11.37 4.63 -4.15
N GLU A 143 11.03 3.83 -5.17
CA GLU A 143 11.96 2.85 -5.74
C GLU A 143 12.91 3.55 -6.74
N PRO A 144 14.24 3.52 -6.54
CA PRO A 144 15.17 4.18 -7.45
C PRO A 144 15.07 3.65 -8.90
N PRO A 145 15.07 4.53 -9.91
CA PRO A 145 15.14 4.12 -11.31
C PRO A 145 16.52 3.60 -11.70
N LEU A 146 16.60 2.73 -12.72
CA LEU A 146 17.89 2.45 -13.38
C LEU A 146 18.40 3.67 -14.16
N HIS A 147 17.51 4.40 -14.83
CA HIS A 147 17.84 5.62 -15.56
C HIS A 147 16.75 6.68 -15.37
N ALA A 148 17.10 7.83 -14.80
CA ALA A 148 16.15 8.87 -14.39
C ALA A 148 15.28 9.38 -15.56
N GLY A 149 15.88 9.64 -16.73
CA GLY A 149 15.15 10.16 -17.90
C GLY A 149 14.17 9.17 -18.55
N ARG A 150 14.35 7.85 -18.36
CA ARG A 150 13.43 6.82 -18.89
C ARG A 150 12.32 6.47 -17.91
N ALA A 151 12.54 6.72 -16.63
CA ALA A 151 11.64 6.35 -15.55
C ALA A 151 10.36 7.20 -15.44
N GLN A 152 10.35 8.40 -16.01
CA GLN A 152 9.25 9.37 -15.80
C GLN A 152 7.98 9.07 -16.61
N ARG A 153 8.05 8.14 -17.58
CA ARG A 153 6.95 7.94 -18.55
C ARG A 153 5.67 7.33 -17.94
N PHE A 154 5.80 6.51 -16.91
CA PHE A 154 4.68 5.72 -16.36
C PHE A 154 4.70 5.71 -14.81
N PRO A 155 4.22 6.77 -14.16
CA PRO A 155 4.28 6.89 -12.70
C PRO A 155 3.42 5.83 -11.99
N ALA A 156 2.20 5.54 -12.45
CA ALA A 156 1.31 4.58 -11.77
C ALA A 156 1.93 3.17 -11.67
N THR A 157 2.59 2.73 -12.75
CA THR A 157 3.39 1.49 -12.78
C THR A 157 4.46 1.44 -11.70
N ARG A 158 5.21 2.54 -11.51
CA ARG A 158 6.26 2.61 -10.50
C ARG A 158 5.70 2.72 -9.09
N SER A 159 4.55 3.37 -8.95
CA SER A 159 3.86 3.53 -7.67
C SER A 159 3.29 2.21 -7.18
N LEU A 160 2.73 1.37 -8.06
CA LEU A 160 2.31 0.01 -7.71
C LEU A 160 3.45 -0.77 -7.05
N VAL A 161 4.62 -0.78 -7.70
CA VAL A 161 5.81 -1.47 -7.17
C VAL A 161 6.23 -0.88 -5.83
N SER A 162 6.28 0.44 -5.72
CA SER A 162 6.74 1.11 -4.49
C SER A 162 5.81 0.84 -3.31
N ILE A 163 4.49 0.91 -3.55
CA ILE A 163 3.46 0.62 -2.56
C ILE A 163 3.53 -0.86 -2.14
N GLU A 164 3.66 -1.81 -3.06
CA GLU A 164 3.84 -3.23 -2.71
C GLU A 164 5.04 -3.45 -1.79
N LEU A 165 6.19 -2.84 -2.10
CA LEU A 165 7.41 -3.00 -1.30
C LEU A 165 7.26 -2.41 0.09
N ILE A 166 6.66 -1.23 0.21
CA ILE A 166 6.40 -0.60 1.51
C ILE A 166 5.41 -1.42 2.33
N ARG A 167 4.37 -1.96 1.68
CA ARG A 167 3.39 -2.82 2.34
C ARG A 167 4.06 -4.05 2.94
N ALA A 168 4.85 -4.77 2.14
CA ALA A 168 5.55 -5.96 2.57
C ALA A 168 6.58 -5.66 3.68
N GLU A 169 7.30 -4.55 3.56
CA GLU A 169 8.26 -4.09 4.58
C GLU A 169 7.56 -3.72 5.90
N THR A 170 6.43 -3.02 5.81
CA THR A 170 5.63 -2.64 6.99
C THR A 170 5.08 -3.86 7.70
N GLU A 171 4.51 -4.81 6.93
CA GLU A 171 4.00 -6.05 7.51
C GLU A 171 5.12 -6.84 8.20
N ARG A 172 6.30 -6.97 7.57
CA ARG A 172 7.45 -7.66 8.17
C ARG A 172 7.92 -6.96 9.44
N THR A 173 8.15 -5.65 9.38
CA THR A 173 8.70 -4.87 10.50
C THR A 173 7.74 -4.90 11.70
N LEU A 174 6.44 -4.75 11.47
CA LEU A 174 5.44 -4.86 12.54
C LEU A 174 5.39 -6.27 13.13
N ARG A 175 5.46 -7.30 12.30
CA ARG A 175 5.48 -8.69 12.76
C ARG A 175 6.72 -8.99 13.59
N ASP A 176 7.87 -8.48 13.19
CA ASP A 176 9.13 -8.68 13.92
C ASP A 176 9.14 -7.91 15.25
N ALA A 177 8.62 -6.68 15.27
CA ALA A 177 8.60 -5.82 16.45
C ALA A 177 7.56 -6.24 17.50
N THR A 178 6.38 -6.71 17.06
CA THR A 178 5.21 -6.91 17.93
C THR A 178 4.69 -8.35 17.97
N GLY A 179 5.12 -9.18 17.02
CA GLY A 179 4.55 -10.51 16.79
C GLY A 179 3.12 -10.50 16.22
N ALA A 180 2.52 -9.34 15.95
CA ALA A 180 1.16 -9.20 15.46
C ALA A 180 1.10 -9.04 13.93
N SER A 181 -0.05 -9.38 13.32
CA SER A 181 -0.27 -9.11 11.90
C SER A 181 -0.56 -7.63 11.64
N LEU A 182 -0.41 -7.20 10.38
CA LEU A 182 -0.79 -5.84 9.96
C LEU A 182 -2.25 -5.51 10.34
N ASN A 183 -3.18 -6.45 10.19
CA ASN A 183 -4.58 -6.23 10.55
C ASN A 183 -4.79 -6.08 12.06
N GLU A 184 -4.07 -6.84 12.89
CA GLU A 184 -4.08 -6.65 14.34
C GLU A 184 -3.56 -5.25 14.70
N CYS A 185 -2.45 -4.83 14.09
CA CYS A 185 -1.84 -3.52 14.34
C CYS A 185 -2.76 -2.35 13.92
N ARG A 186 -3.39 -2.44 12.75
CA ARG A 186 -4.32 -1.41 12.26
C ARG A 186 -5.56 -1.24 13.16
N ILE A 187 -6.08 -2.33 13.73
CA ILE A 187 -7.17 -2.25 14.71
C ILE A 187 -6.70 -1.58 16.00
N VAL A 188 -5.49 -1.91 16.48
CA VAL A 188 -4.94 -1.28 17.69
C VAL A 188 -4.71 0.22 17.50
N GLN A 189 -4.11 0.63 16.38
CA GLN A 189 -3.96 2.06 16.07
C GLN A 189 -5.31 2.77 16.05
N ARG A 190 -6.30 2.21 15.35
CA ARG A 190 -7.62 2.81 15.25
C ARG A 190 -8.30 3.00 16.61
N LEU A 191 -8.29 1.96 17.44
CA LEU A 191 -8.87 2.04 18.78
C LEU A 191 -8.09 2.99 19.71
N GLY A 192 -6.77 3.12 19.51
CA GLY A 192 -5.94 4.07 20.24
C GLY A 192 -6.17 5.53 19.83
N GLU A 193 -6.55 5.77 18.58
CA GLU A 193 -6.89 7.11 18.07
C GLU A 193 -8.26 7.58 18.52
N THR A 194 -9.25 6.67 18.58
CA THR A 194 -10.61 7.02 18.99
C THR A 194 -10.81 7.02 20.51
N ASP A 195 -9.96 6.30 21.25
CA ASP A 195 -9.99 6.17 22.71
C ASP A 195 -11.37 5.77 23.26
N HIS A 196 -12.14 5.01 22.47
CA HIS A 196 -13.43 4.47 22.88
C HIS A 196 -13.68 3.08 22.28
N PRO A 197 -14.57 2.26 22.89
CA PRO A 197 -14.96 1.00 22.29
C PRO A 197 -15.56 1.17 20.90
N GLU A 198 -15.18 0.34 19.94
CA GLU A 198 -15.76 0.34 18.59
C GLU A 198 -16.41 -1.01 18.24
N ARG A 199 -17.48 -0.96 17.46
CA ARG A 199 -18.15 -2.17 16.97
C ARG A 199 -17.26 -2.86 15.93
N VAL A 200 -17.14 -4.19 16.02
CA VAL A 200 -16.25 -4.94 15.10
C VAL A 200 -16.63 -4.76 13.62
N GLY A 201 -17.94 -4.66 13.32
CA GLY A 201 -18.40 -4.37 11.95
C GLY A 201 -17.95 -3.01 11.45
N THR A 202 -18.05 -1.99 12.30
CA THR A 202 -17.60 -0.62 12.00
C THR A 202 -16.08 -0.57 11.78
N LEU A 203 -15.29 -1.26 12.60
CA LEU A 203 -13.85 -1.39 12.39
C LEU A 203 -13.52 -2.06 11.05
N ALA A 204 -14.27 -3.10 10.67
CA ALA A 204 -14.08 -3.78 9.39
C ALA A 204 -14.30 -2.81 8.22
N GLU A 205 -15.39 -2.03 8.27
CA GLU A 205 -15.73 -1.05 7.24
C GLU A 205 -14.74 0.11 7.16
N GLN A 206 -14.38 0.70 8.31
CA GLN A 206 -13.45 1.83 8.39
C GLN A 206 -12.03 1.45 7.95
N LEU A 207 -11.57 0.25 8.31
CA LEU A 207 -10.23 -0.22 7.98
C LEU A 207 -10.16 -1.00 6.65
N MET A 208 -11.26 -1.05 5.89
CA MET A 208 -11.35 -1.77 4.61
C MET A 208 -10.94 -3.25 4.76
N MET A 209 -11.36 -3.89 5.85
CA MET A 209 -11.15 -5.31 6.11
C MET A 209 -12.43 -6.09 5.87
N SER A 210 -12.30 -7.35 5.42
CA SER A 210 -13.48 -8.23 5.43
C SER A 210 -13.97 -8.44 6.87
N PRO A 211 -15.29 -8.60 7.10
CA PRO A 211 -15.83 -8.86 8.44
C PRO A 211 -15.17 -10.07 9.13
N VAL A 212 -14.83 -11.10 8.34
CA VAL A 212 -14.12 -12.30 8.81
C VAL A 212 -12.70 -11.97 9.27
N ASN A 213 -11.96 -11.14 8.53
CA ASN A 213 -10.60 -10.76 8.90
C ASN A 213 -10.58 -9.85 10.12
N ALA A 214 -11.51 -8.90 10.23
CA ALA A 214 -11.66 -8.05 11.41
C ALA A 214 -12.00 -8.88 12.65
N ALA A 215 -12.97 -9.80 12.56
CA ALA A 215 -13.34 -10.68 13.67
C ALA A 215 -12.14 -11.54 14.14
N ARG A 216 -11.42 -12.16 13.20
CA ARG A 216 -10.23 -12.96 13.51
C ARG A 216 -9.10 -12.15 14.12
N ALA A 217 -8.88 -10.93 13.65
CA ALA A 217 -7.88 -10.03 14.23
C ALA A 217 -8.26 -9.65 15.67
N VAL A 218 -9.53 -9.31 15.91
CA VAL A 218 -10.04 -9.04 17.27
C VAL A 218 -9.88 -10.26 18.18
N ASP A 219 -10.19 -11.48 17.71
CA ASP A 219 -9.99 -12.69 18.50
C ASP A 219 -8.52 -12.88 18.92
N ARG A 220 -7.58 -12.63 18.02
CA ARG A 220 -6.14 -12.71 18.34
C ARG A 220 -5.71 -11.61 19.30
N LEU A 221 -6.20 -10.37 19.13
CA LEU A 221 -5.93 -9.27 20.06
C LEU A 221 -6.44 -9.56 21.47
N VAL A 222 -7.62 -10.17 21.60
CA VAL A 222 -8.17 -10.63 22.89
C VAL A 222 -7.32 -11.76 23.47
N GLY A 223 -6.93 -12.75 22.65
CA GLY A 223 -6.07 -13.85 23.08
C GLY A 223 -4.68 -13.39 23.55
N ARG A 224 -4.17 -12.28 23.01
CA ARG A 224 -2.92 -11.62 23.44
C ARG A 224 -3.09 -10.75 24.70
N GLY A 225 -4.33 -10.49 25.14
CA GLY A 225 -4.62 -9.57 26.23
C GLY A 225 -4.52 -8.08 25.86
N TRP A 226 -4.43 -7.74 24.57
CA TRP A 226 -4.35 -6.35 24.09
C TRP A 226 -5.73 -5.69 23.95
N ALA A 227 -6.77 -6.50 23.82
CA ALA A 227 -8.13 -6.00 23.68
C ALA A 227 -9.12 -6.81 24.53
N LYS A 228 -10.25 -6.19 24.84
CA LYS A 228 -11.39 -6.83 25.53
C LYS A 228 -12.67 -6.63 24.72
N ARG A 229 -13.51 -7.67 24.69
CA ARG A 229 -14.85 -7.59 24.09
C ARG A 229 -15.85 -7.03 25.08
N LEU A 230 -16.76 -6.20 24.58
CA LEU A 230 -17.84 -5.58 25.32
C LEU A 230 -19.16 -5.91 24.60
N LYS A 231 -20.23 -6.10 25.37
CA LYS A 231 -21.59 -6.36 24.85
C LYS A 231 -22.45 -5.12 25.03
N SER A 232 -23.30 -4.82 24.05
CA SER A 232 -24.30 -3.77 24.21
C SER A 232 -25.49 -4.28 25.05
N PRO A 233 -26.00 -3.48 26.01
CA PRO A 233 -27.23 -3.81 26.74
C PRO A 233 -28.49 -3.67 25.85
N HIS A 234 -28.40 -2.89 24.77
CA HIS A 234 -29.53 -2.58 23.87
C HIS A 234 -29.48 -3.36 22.55
N ASP A 235 -28.31 -3.86 22.13
CA ASP A 235 -28.15 -4.75 20.97
C ASP A 235 -27.31 -5.98 21.34
N LYS A 236 -28.00 -7.10 21.61
CA LYS A 236 -27.34 -8.36 21.97
C LYS A 236 -26.49 -8.96 20.86
N LYS A 237 -26.67 -8.52 19.60
CA LYS A 237 -25.86 -8.96 18.44
C LYS A 237 -24.64 -8.08 18.22
N ALA A 238 -24.60 -6.85 18.76
CA ALA A 238 -23.43 -5.99 18.64
C ALA A 238 -22.31 -6.44 19.58
N VAL A 239 -21.12 -6.61 18.99
CA VAL A 239 -19.89 -6.84 19.73
C VAL A 239 -18.98 -5.64 19.55
N TYR A 240 -18.62 -5.04 20.67
CA TYR A 240 -17.67 -3.93 20.75
C TYR A 240 -16.32 -4.46 21.23
N VAL A 241 -15.26 -3.75 20.87
CA VAL A 241 -13.90 -4.03 21.30
C VAL A 241 -13.25 -2.74 21.78
N ALA A 242 -12.50 -2.83 22.88
CA ALA A 242 -11.71 -1.74 23.42
C ALA A 242 -10.31 -2.25 23.76
N LEU A 243 -9.32 -1.37 23.76
CA LEU A 243 -7.97 -1.72 24.22
C LEU A 243 -7.96 -1.96 25.73
N THR A 244 -7.05 -2.82 26.17
CA THR A 244 -6.58 -2.89 27.56
C THR A 244 -5.39 -1.93 27.73
N ASP A 245 -4.90 -1.75 28.95
CA ASP A 245 -3.70 -0.93 29.20
C ASP A 245 -2.49 -1.46 28.42
N GLU A 246 -2.34 -2.79 28.32
CA GLU A 246 -1.33 -3.43 27.48
C GLU A 246 -1.56 -3.13 26.00
N GLY A 247 -2.81 -3.17 25.53
CA GLY A 247 -3.14 -2.78 24.16
C GLY A 247 -2.77 -1.34 23.82
N VAL A 248 -2.97 -0.42 24.77
CA VAL A 248 -2.56 0.99 24.64
C VAL A 248 -1.04 1.10 24.54
N TYR A 249 -0.31 0.38 25.41
CA TYR A 249 1.16 0.32 25.34
C TYR A 249 1.65 -0.19 23.98
N GLN A 250 1.05 -1.27 23.47
CA GLN A 250 1.37 -1.83 22.16
C GLN A 250 1.01 -0.86 21.03
N GLY A 251 -0.05 -0.07 21.17
CA GLY A 251 -0.40 1.01 20.25
C GLY A 251 0.72 2.02 20.10
N PHE A 252 1.37 2.44 21.19
CA PHE A 252 2.54 3.32 21.11
C PHE A 252 3.72 2.68 20.39
N LEU A 253 4.01 1.39 20.65
CA LEU A 253 5.08 0.66 19.97
C LEU A 253 4.81 0.54 18.46
N ILE A 254 3.58 0.19 18.08
CA ILE A 254 3.16 0.09 16.67
C ILE A 254 3.37 1.43 15.96
N SER A 255 2.86 2.53 16.53
CA SER A 255 3.00 3.86 15.93
C SER A 255 4.45 4.30 15.83
N ALA A 256 5.26 4.07 16.86
CA ALA A 256 6.69 4.36 16.82
C ALA A 256 7.41 3.57 15.72
N THR A 257 7.13 2.26 15.62
CA THR A 257 7.72 1.35 14.63
C THR A 257 7.41 1.79 13.21
N VAL A 258 6.14 2.11 12.93
CA VAL A 258 5.69 2.55 11.61
C VAL A 258 6.29 3.91 11.24
N ASN A 259 6.33 4.86 12.19
CA ASN A 259 6.89 6.19 11.94
C ASN A 259 8.41 6.13 11.69
N GLU A 260 9.14 5.28 12.43
CA GLU A 260 10.56 5.06 12.18
C GLU A 260 10.81 4.43 10.80
N LEU A 261 10.00 3.44 10.42
CA LEU A 261 10.06 2.83 9.10
C LEU A 261 9.81 3.86 8.00
N ALA A 262 8.79 4.72 8.18
CA ALA A 262 8.47 5.78 7.24
C ALA A 262 9.64 6.77 7.11
N ALA A 263 10.19 7.23 8.24
CA ALA A 263 11.31 8.16 8.25
C ALA A 263 12.55 7.60 7.52
N THR A 264 12.87 6.33 7.76
CA THR A 264 14.11 5.71 7.29
C THR A 264 14.01 5.11 5.88
N LYS A 265 12.82 4.70 5.43
CA LYS A 265 12.63 4.01 4.15
C LYS A 265 11.81 4.81 3.13
N LEU A 266 10.77 5.50 3.58
CA LEU A 266 9.82 6.20 2.72
C LEU A 266 10.23 7.66 2.50
N TRP A 267 10.28 8.44 3.56
CA TRP A 267 10.48 9.89 3.51
C TRP A 267 11.87 10.30 3.04
N VAL A 268 12.89 9.49 3.31
CA VAL A 268 14.29 9.76 2.89
C VAL A 268 14.45 9.91 1.37
N ARG A 269 13.51 9.38 0.58
CA ARG A 269 13.53 9.45 -0.90
C ARG A 269 12.63 10.54 -1.48
N LEU A 270 11.92 11.29 -0.64
CA LEU A 270 10.88 12.21 -1.06
C LEU A 270 11.16 13.64 -0.60
N THR A 271 10.90 14.62 -1.48
CA THR A 271 10.94 16.05 -1.15
C THR A 271 9.77 16.41 -0.20
N PRO A 272 9.82 17.55 0.51
CA PRO A 272 8.70 17.99 1.34
C PRO A 272 7.36 18.05 0.61
N GLU A 273 7.36 18.51 -0.64
CA GLU A 273 6.16 18.63 -1.49
C GLU A 273 5.60 17.24 -1.86
N GLN A 274 6.48 16.27 -2.13
CA GLN A 274 6.09 14.89 -2.40
C GLN A 274 5.50 14.21 -1.16
N ARG A 275 6.03 14.50 0.03
CA ARG A 275 5.49 14.00 1.30
C ARG A 275 4.09 14.56 1.56
N ASP A 276 3.92 15.88 1.37
CA ASP A 276 2.63 16.57 1.51
C ASP A 276 1.57 15.98 0.55
N ALA A 277 1.95 15.72 -0.71
CA ALA A 277 1.05 15.11 -1.67
C ALA A 277 0.52 13.74 -1.22
N ILE A 278 1.40 12.86 -0.72
CA ILE A 278 1.01 11.53 -0.21
C ILE A 278 0.13 11.67 1.03
N GLU A 279 0.48 12.55 1.97
CA GLU A 279 -0.29 12.77 3.20
C GLU A 279 -1.71 13.26 2.90
N ARG A 280 -1.86 14.18 1.95
CA ARG A 280 -3.16 14.76 1.57
C ARG A 280 -4.14 13.73 1.02
N VAL A 281 -3.68 12.60 0.48
CA VAL A 281 -4.59 11.51 0.09
C VAL A 281 -5.31 10.96 1.34
N GLY A 282 -4.59 10.76 2.45
CA GLY A 282 -5.17 10.32 3.71
C GLY A 282 -6.05 11.39 4.35
N HIS A 283 -5.45 12.52 4.73
CA HIS A 283 -6.10 13.52 5.59
C HIS A 283 -7.11 14.43 4.89
N VAL A 284 -7.12 14.47 3.56
CA VAL A 284 -8.13 15.23 2.80
C VAL A 284 -9.09 14.26 2.14
N VAL A 285 -8.59 13.43 1.21
CA VAL A 285 -9.49 12.61 0.38
C VAL A 285 -10.18 11.52 1.21
N VAL A 286 -9.43 10.70 1.95
CA VAL A 286 -10.01 9.60 2.72
C VAL A 286 -10.76 10.09 3.96
N ALA A 287 -10.26 11.12 4.65
CA ALA A 287 -10.96 11.74 5.77
C ALA A 287 -12.35 12.28 5.36
N ASP A 288 -12.43 13.01 4.23
CA ASP A 288 -13.70 13.54 3.72
C ASP A 288 -14.67 12.41 3.32
N LEU A 289 -14.17 11.34 2.68
CA LEU A 289 -14.99 10.17 2.34
C LEU A 289 -15.58 9.50 3.59
N ASN A 290 -14.79 9.38 4.67
CA ASN A 290 -15.24 8.82 5.93
C ASN A 290 -16.29 9.73 6.60
N ALA A 291 -16.05 11.04 6.62
CA ALA A 291 -17.00 12.01 7.19
C ALA A 291 -18.33 12.01 6.43
N GLN A 292 -18.30 11.98 5.09
CA GLN A 292 -19.51 11.90 4.26
C GLN A 292 -20.29 10.60 4.49
N ARG A 293 -19.58 9.48 4.70
CA ARG A 293 -20.24 8.19 5.01
C ARG A 293 -20.93 8.24 6.38
N GLN A 294 -20.23 8.72 7.40
CA GLN A 294 -20.78 8.86 8.75
C GLN A 294 -21.99 9.80 8.77
N ALA A 295 -21.93 10.92 8.05
CA ALA A 295 -23.07 11.84 7.95
C ALA A 295 -24.29 11.19 7.28
N LYS A 296 -24.09 10.37 6.25
CA LYS A 296 -25.17 9.60 5.59
C LYS A 296 -25.78 8.55 6.52
N GLU A 297 -24.94 7.84 7.28
CA GLU A 297 -25.39 6.86 8.27
C GLU A 297 -26.18 7.53 9.40
N GLN A 298 -25.68 8.64 9.93
CA GLN A 298 -26.37 9.42 10.96
C GLN A 298 -27.73 9.92 10.46
N ALA A 299 -27.78 10.49 9.26
CA ALA A 299 -29.05 10.93 8.66
C ALA A 299 -30.05 9.77 8.49
N ALA A 300 -29.58 8.54 8.23
CA ALA A 300 -30.44 7.37 8.17
C ALA A 300 -30.96 6.95 9.56
N TYR A 301 -30.13 7.05 10.61
CA TYR A 301 -30.55 6.82 12.00
C TYR A 301 -31.58 7.85 12.48
N ASP A 302 -31.40 9.12 12.11
CA ASP A 302 -32.29 10.22 12.50
C ASP A 302 -33.71 10.07 11.92
N LEU A 303 -33.89 9.25 10.87
CA LEU A 303 -35.18 8.93 10.26
C LEU A 303 -35.92 7.77 10.95
N LEU A 304 -35.28 7.05 11.88
CA LEU A 304 -35.90 5.95 12.60
C LEU A 304 -36.99 6.46 13.56
N ARG A 305 -38.15 5.80 13.57
CA ARG A 305 -39.25 6.08 14.52
C ARG A 305 -39.51 4.84 15.37
N GLU A 306 -39.87 5.05 16.63
CA GLU A 306 -40.36 3.97 17.50
C GLU A 306 -41.64 3.35 16.93
N ILE A 307 -41.77 2.02 17.04
CA ILE A 307 -42.96 1.24 16.66
C ILE A 307 -43.78 0.97 17.92
#